data_AF-A0A8K1G394-F1
#
_entry.id   AF-A0A8K1G394-F1
#
_cell.length_a   1.000
_cell.length_b   1.000
_cell.length_c   1.000
_cell.angle_alpha   90.00
_cell.angle_beta   90.00
_cell.angle_gamma   90.00
#
_symmetry.space_group_name_H-M   'P 1'
#
loop_
_entity.id
_entity.type
_entity.pdbx_description
1 polymer ?
#
loop_
_entity_poly.entity_id
_entity_poly.type
_entity_poly.pdbx_seq_one_letter_code
_entity_poly.pdbx_strand_id
1 'polypeptide(L)' 'MDIRRGAEDWKKANVTLVFKRGKKEDPGNYQPVSLTTIPGKVTEHLILETFSMHMDDKMMIRSHQHGEITLA' A
#
# COMPACT_ATOMS: atom_id res chain seq x y z
N MET A 1 -7.06 -18.93 19.73
CA MET A 1 -6.65 -18.44 18.40
C MET A 1 -5.44 -19.24 17.98
N ASP A 2 -5.59 -20.15 17.00
CA ASP A 2 -4.48 -20.98 16.51
C ASP A 2 -3.48 -20.14 15.71
N ILE A 3 -2.24 -20.07 16.21
CA ILE A 3 -1.13 -19.30 15.62
C ILE A 3 -0.77 -19.83 14.22
N ARG A 4 -1.07 -21.11 13.94
CA ARG A 4 -0.79 -21.77 12.66
C ARG A 4 -1.60 -21.21 11.49
N ARG A 5 -2.83 -20.73 11.73
CA ARG A 5 -3.70 -20.21 10.67
C ARG A 5 -3.17 -18.87 10.11
N GLY A 6 -2.71 -17.98 10.98
CA GLY A 6 -2.16 -16.68 10.57
C GLY A 6 -0.86 -16.77 9.75
N ALA A 7 -0.10 -17.87 9.86
CA ALA A 7 1.14 -18.10 9.14
C ALA A 7 0.95 -18.53 7.67
N GLU A 8 -0.25 -18.87 7.23
CA GLU A 8 -0.55 -19.14 5.82
C GLU A 8 -1.23 -17.93 5.17
N ASP A 9 -2.10 -17.26 5.92
CA ASP A 9 -2.86 -16.10 5.46
C ASP A 9 -1.97 -14.89 5.10
N TRP A 10 -0.80 -14.70 5.71
CA TRP A 10 0.10 -13.58 5.36
C TRP A 10 0.66 -13.66 3.94
N LYS A 11 0.70 -14.86 3.33
CA LYS A 11 1.13 -15.03 1.94
C LYS A 11 0.02 -14.70 0.94
N LYS A 12 -1.23 -14.60 1.41
CA LYS A 12 -2.41 -14.39 0.58
C LYS A 12 -2.80 -12.92 0.58
N ALA A 13 -2.64 -12.25 -0.56
CA ALA A 13 -3.16 -10.90 -0.73
C ALA A 13 -4.70 -10.92 -0.85
N ASN A 14 -5.38 -10.13 -0.03
CA ASN A 14 -6.82 -9.92 -0.18
C ASN A 14 -7.06 -8.79 -1.19
N VAL A 15 -7.31 -9.14 -2.45
CA VAL A 15 -7.52 -8.16 -3.53
C VAL A 15 -9.00 -7.84 -3.64
N THR A 16 -9.33 -6.55 -3.57
CA THR A 16 -10.68 -6.01 -3.79
C THR A 16 -10.71 -5.11 -5.01
N LEU A 17 -11.79 -5.17 -5.79
CA LEU A 17 -11.99 -4.29 -6.92
C LEU A 17 -12.61 -2.97 -6.45
N VAL A 18 -11.96 -1.85 -6.75
CA VAL A 18 -12.47 -0.51 -6.50
C VAL A 18 -12.88 0.12 -7.82
N PHE A 19 -14.15 0.51 -7.93
CA PHE A 19 -14.66 1.22 -9.10
C PHE A 19 -14.07 2.63 -9.13
N LYS A 20 -13.47 3.04 -10.27
CA LYS A 20 -12.94 4.39 -10.44
C LYS A 20 -13.94 5.37 -11.05
N ARG A 21 -14.34 5.16 -12.31
CA ARG A 21 -15.28 6.03 -13.07
C ARG A 21 -15.72 5.32 -14.34
N GLY A 22 -16.83 5.76 -14.97
CA GLY A 22 -17.32 5.22 -16.23
C GLY A 22 -18.55 4.33 -16.07
N LYS A 23 -18.69 3.31 -16.91
CA LYS A 23 -19.77 2.32 -16.81
C LYS A 23 -19.36 1.18 -15.87
N LYS A 24 -20.20 0.84 -14.89
CA LYS A 24 -19.94 -0.28 -13.95
C LYS A 24 -19.89 -1.66 -14.61
N GLU A 25 -20.39 -1.77 -15.83
CA GLU A 25 -20.42 -3.01 -16.61
C GLU A 25 -19.07 -3.31 -17.28
N ASP A 26 -18.28 -2.26 -17.51
CA ASP A 26 -17.00 -2.37 -18.21
C ASP A 26 -15.90 -2.79 -17.21
N PRO A 27 -15.24 -3.94 -17.41
CA PRO A 27 -14.23 -4.45 -16.49
C PRO A 27 -13.03 -3.51 -16.33
N GLY A 28 -12.73 -2.67 -17.33
CA GLY A 28 -11.63 -1.71 -17.30
C GLY A 28 -11.85 -0.55 -16.32
N ASN A 29 -13.08 -0.35 -15.83
CA ASN A 29 -13.41 0.71 -14.88
C ASN A 29 -13.18 0.31 -13.40
N TYR A 30 -12.68 -0.91 -13.16
CA TYR A 30 -12.30 -1.38 -11.84
C TYR A 30 -10.78 -1.45 -11.72
N GLN A 31 -10.26 -0.97 -10.60
CA GLN A 31 -8.86 -1.20 -10.24
C GLN A 31 -8.76 -2.20 -9.08
N PRO A 32 -7.91 -3.23 -9.20
CA PRO A 32 -7.59 -4.08 -8.07
C PRO A 32 -6.78 -3.28 -7.04
N VAL A 33 -7.22 -3.34 -5.79
CA VAL A 33 -6.52 -2.80 -4.61
C VAL A 33 -6.32 -3.95 -3.64
N SER A 34 -5.08 -4.12 -3.19
CA SER A 34 -4.76 -5.09 -2.14
C SER A 34 -5.08 -4.48 -0.78
N LEU A 35 -5.95 -5.15 -0.01
CA LEU A 35 -6.16 -4.84 1.39
C LEU A 35 -5.04 -5.50 2.21
N THR A 36 -4.29 -4.67 2.93
CA THR A 36 -3.27 -5.12 3.88
C THR A 36 -3.91 -5.36 5.24
N THR A 37 -3.44 -6.38 5.96
CA THR A 37 -3.83 -6.60 7.36
C THR A 37 -3.22 -5.50 8.25
N ILE A 38 -3.74 -5.30 9.46
CA ILE A 38 -3.17 -4.33 10.40
C ILE A 38 -1.67 -4.56 10.64
N PRO A 39 -1.18 -5.80 10.87
CA PRO A 39 0.26 -6.05 10.94
C PRO A 39 1.01 -5.70 9.65
N GLY A 40 0.44 -6.04 8.48
CA GLY A 40 1.03 -5.70 7.18
C GLY A 40 1.15 -4.19 6.95
N LYS A 41 0.14 -3.43 7.38
CA LYS A 41 0.13 -1.96 7.32
C LYS A 41 1.21 -1.35 8.22
N VAL A 42 1.41 -1.90 9.42
CA VAL A 42 2.47 -1.45 10.34
C VAL A 42 3.86 -1.74 9.75
N THR A 43 4.07 -2.93 9.15
CA THR A 43 5.35 -3.24 8.50
C THR A 43 5.62 -2.38 7.28
N GLU A 44 4.61 -2.12 6.45
CA GLU A 44 4.73 -1.23 5.28
C GLU A 44 5.09 0.19 5.70
N HIS A 45 4.45 0.69 6.77
CA HIS A 45 4.73 2.02 7.30
C HIS A 45 6.16 2.11 7.87
N LEU A 46 6.61 1.14 8.65
CA LEU A 46 7.98 1.11 9.19
C LEU A 46 9.04 1.08 8.08
N ILE A 47 8.80 0.26 7.05
CA ILE A 47 9.69 0.18 5.88
C ILE A 47 9.73 1.53 5.16
N LEU A 48 8.57 2.12 4.89
CA LEU A 48 8.46 3.42 4.22
C LEU A 48 9.14 4.52 5.04
N GLU A 49 8.92 4.58 6.35
CA GLU A 49 9.55 5.55 7.25
C GLU A 49 11.08 5.40 7.24
N THR A 50 11.57 4.16 7.32
CA THR A 50 13.02 3.87 7.27
C THR A 50 13.62 4.31 5.94
N PHE A 51 12.96 3.99 4.81
CA PHE A 51 13.41 4.43 3.50
C PHE A 51 13.33 5.95 3.35
N SER A 52 12.26 6.57 3.83
CA SER A 52 12.07 8.02 3.77
C SER A 52 13.15 8.75 4.55
N MET A 53 13.44 8.32 5.79
CA MET A 53 14.53 8.86 6.60
C MET A 53 15.87 8.72 5.88
N HIS A 54 16.16 7.54 5.31
CA HIS A 54 17.39 7.31 4.56
C HIS A 54 17.49 8.17 3.28
N MET A 55 16.38 8.42 2.60
CA MET A 55 16.34 9.23 1.38
C MET A 55 16.41 10.73 1.67
N ASP A 56 15.88 11.18 2.81
CA ASP A 56 15.98 12.56 3.29
C ASP A 56 17.43 12.91 3.68
N ASP A 57 18.09 12.01 4.42
CA ASP A 57 19.53 12.09 4.73
C ASP A 57 20.42 12.16 3.46
N LYS A 58 19.91 11.69 2.31
CA LYS A 58 20.63 11.61 1.02
C LYS A 58 20.11 12.55 -0.06
N MET A 59 19.18 13.46 0.25
CA MET A 59 18.66 14.56 -0.61
C MET A 59 18.45 14.17 -2.09
N MET A 60 17.69 13.10 -2.37
CA MET A 60 17.41 12.69 -3.76
C MET A 60 15.97 12.99 -4.24
N ILE A 61 15.08 13.46 -3.37
CA ILE A 61 13.68 13.73 -3.74
C ILE A 61 13.25 15.11 -3.24
N ARG A 62 13.60 16.19 -3.93
CA ARG A 62 13.00 17.51 -3.61
C ARG A 62 12.72 18.42 -4.79
N SER A 63 12.66 17.93 -6.02
CA SER A 63 12.43 18.86 -7.14
C SER A 63 11.55 18.36 -8.27
N HIS A 64 11.01 17.13 -8.22
CA HIS A 64 10.20 16.63 -9.35
C HIS A 64 9.20 15.50 -9.04
N GLN A 65 8.60 15.44 -7.85
CA GLN A 65 7.48 14.52 -7.62
C GLN A 65 6.22 15.30 -7.25
N HIS A 66 5.31 15.38 -8.23
CA HIS A 66 3.97 15.93 -8.09
C HIS A 66 2.98 14.78 -7.81
N GLY A 67 3.06 14.22 -6.61
CA GLY A 67 2.13 13.25 -6.06
C GLY A 67 2.22 13.36 -4.54
N GLU A 68 1.10 13.66 -3.88
CA GLU A 68 1.02 13.98 -2.46
C GLU A 68 1.80 12.99 -1.58
N ILE A 69 2.85 13.50 -0.92
CA ILE A 69 3.39 12.94 0.32
C ILE A 69 3.21 14.04 1.36
N THR A 70 2.04 14.08 1.99
CA THR A 70 1.80 14.97 3.13
C THR A 70 1.71 14.11 4.38
N LEU A 71 2.81 14.07 5.14
CA LEU A 71 2.80 13.79 6.56
C LEU A 71 3.37 15.03 7.24
N ALA A 72 2.49 15.84 7.81
CA ALA A 72 2.79 16.88 8.77
C ALA A 72 1.95 16.61 10.03
#